data_AF-C5M9W1-F1
#
_entry.id   AF-C5M9W1-F1
#
_cell.length_a   1.000
_cell.length_b   1.000
_cell.length_c   1.000
_cell.angle_alpha   90.00
_cell.angle_beta   90.00
_cell.angle_gamma   90.00
#
_symmetry.space_group_name_H-M   'P 1'
#
loop_
_entity.id
_entity.type
_entity.pdbx_description
1 polymer ?
#
loop_
_entity_poly.entity_id
_entity_poly.type
_entity_poly.pdbx_seq_one_letter_code
_entity_poly.pdbx_strand_id
1 'polypeptide(L)'
;MQYLEDRLIKNGTGFFVGDKLTGADVILSFPIHENVFDNLEGVKEILHDDRDMRKLYPNLYKWSKMIKNQPSYKKICQTMDEEVEDLIASNPRFDYGKE
;
A
#
# COMPACT_ATOMS: atom_id res chain seq x y z
N MET A 1 0.25 10.44 -9.19
CA MET A 1 0.11 9.05 -9.67
C MET A 1 0.81 8.84 -11.01
N GLN A 2 0.51 9.60 -12.07
CA GLN A 2 1.09 9.38 -13.43
C GLN A 2 2.62 9.22 -13.44
N TYR A 3 3.36 10.10 -12.75
CA TYR A 3 4.81 9.97 -12.65
C TYR A 3 5.27 8.59 -12.16
N LEU A 4 4.62 8.03 -11.14
CA LEU A 4 5.00 6.72 -10.59
C LEU A 4 4.63 5.56 -11.53
N GLU A 5 3.49 5.67 -12.22
CA GLU A 5 3.10 4.75 -13.29
C GLU A 5 4.19 4.72 -14.38
N ASP A 6 4.60 5.89 -14.87
CA ASP A 6 5.63 6.03 -15.90
C ASP A 6 7.00 5.51 -15.41
N ARG A 7 7.32 5.68 -14.11
CA ARG A 7 8.55 5.15 -13.51
C ARG A 7 8.58 3.63 -13.52
N LEU A 8 7.46 2.96 -13.20
CA LEU A 8 7.37 1.50 -13.27
C LEU A 8 7.49 1.01 -14.72
N ILE A 9 6.81 1.68 -15.65
CA ILE A 9 6.90 1.36 -17.09
C ILE A 9 8.34 1.50 -17.59
N LYS A 10 8.99 2.62 -17.26
CA LYS A 10 10.36 2.91 -17.68
C LYS A 10 11.37 1.91 -17.09
N ASN A 11 11.18 1.49 -15.84
CA ASN A 11 12.09 0.54 -15.20
C ASN A 11 11.87 -0.89 -15.73
N GLY A 12 10.62 -1.28 -16.00
CA GLY A 12 10.27 -2.54 -16.67
C GLY A 12 10.47 -3.82 -15.84
N THR A 13 11.04 -3.73 -14.65
CA THR A 13 11.28 -4.90 -13.76
C THR A 13 10.11 -5.20 -12.83
N GLY A 14 9.17 -4.27 -12.71
CA GLY A 14 8.09 -4.33 -11.71
C GLY A 14 8.44 -3.72 -10.35
N PHE A 15 9.67 -3.22 -10.15
CA PHE A 15 10.06 -2.43 -8.97
C PHE A 15 10.30 -0.97 -9.35
N PHE A 16 10.37 -0.07 -8.37
CA PHE A 16 10.67 1.35 -8.65
C PHE A 16 12.15 1.62 -8.93
N VAL A 17 13.06 0.82 -8.36
CA VAL A 17 14.51 0.98 -8.48
C VAL A 17 15.16 -0.39 -8.69
N GLY A 18 15.87 -0.57 -9.81
CA GLY A 18 16.54 -1.85 -10.10
C GLY A 18 15.55 -2.98 -10.35
N ASP A 19 15.92 -4.20 -9.99
CA ASP A 19 15.19 -5.44 -10.32
C ASP A 19 14.73 -6.25 -9.10
N LYS A 20 14.79 -5.65 -7.92
CA LYS A 20 14.43 -6.27 -6.64
C LYS A 20 13.75 -5.29 -5.70
N LEU A 21 13.16 -5.81 -4.63
CA LEU A 21 12.55 -5.00 -3.58
C LEU A 21 13.59 -4.05 -2.97
N THR A 22 13.25 -2.77 -2.92
CA THR A 22 14.09 -1.73 -2.30
C THR A 22 13.29 -0.91 -1.29
N GLY A 23 14.00 -0.04 -0.55
CA GLY A 23 13.35 0.93 0.33
C GLY A 23 12.35 1.85 -0.39
N ALA A 24 12.50 2.08 -1.70
CA ALA A 24 11.53 2.86 -2.47
C ALA A 24 10.16 2.16 -2.51
N ASP A 25 10.15 0.85 -2.72
CA ASP A 25 8.91 0.07 -2.75
C ASP A 25 8.26 -0.01 -1.36
N VAL A 26 9.08 -0.11 -0.31
CA VAL A 26 8.62 -0.11 1.08
C VAL A 26 8.01 1.24 1.47
N ILE A 27 8.68 2.35 1.16
CA ILE A 27 8.15 3.70 1.46
C ILE A 27 6.85 3.96 0.69
N LEU A 28 6.78 3.51 -0.56
CA LEU A 28 5.62 3.75 -1.42
C LEU A 28 4.45 2.80 -1.15
N SER A 29 4.64 1.70 -0.42
CA SER A 29 3.53 0.78 -0.09
C SER A 29 2.42 1.53 0.66
N PHE A 30 2.78 2.39 1.61
CA PHE A 30 1.79 3.14 2.38
C PHE A 30 0.97 4.11 1.50
N PRO A 31 1.55 5.12 0.83
CA PRO A 31 0.77 6.10 0.09
C PRO A 31 0.10 5.54 -1.17
N ILE A 32 0.58 4.42 -1.74
CA ILE A 32 0.06 3.88 -2.99
C ILE A 32 -0.75 2.60 -2.78
N HIS A 33 -0.20 1.59 -2.11
CA HIS A 33 -0.96 0.37 -1.88
C HIS A 33 -2.09 0.61 -0.87
N GLU A 34 -1.76 1.02 0.35
CA GLU A 34 -2.71 1.07 1.47
C GLU A 34 -3.73 2.20 1.26
N ASN A 35 -3.25 3.43 1.04
CA ASN A 35 -4.13 4.60 0.97
C ASN A 35 -4.84 4.80 -0.37
N VAL A 36 -4.50 4.04 -1.42
CA VAL A 36 -5.18 4.15 -2.71
C VAL A 36 -5.81 2.83 -3.14
N PHE A 37 -5.01 1.79 -3.38
CA PHE A 37 -5.54 0.56 -3.95
C PHE A 37 -6.26 -0.36 -2.96
N ASP A 38 -5.96 -0.27 -1.66
CA ASP A 38 -6.71 -0.95 -0.60
C ASP A 38 -7.87 -0.08 -0.06
N ASN A 39 -7.92 1.21 -0.42
CA ASN A 39 -8.99 2.15 -0.01
C ASN A 39 -9.61 2.92 -1.21
N LEU A 40 -10.06 2.18 -2.23
CA LEU A 40 -10.59 2.80 -3.44
C LEU A 40 -11.86 3.64 -3.20
N GLU A 41 -12.71 3.24 -2.27
CA GLU A 41 -13.95 3.98 -1.96
C GLU A 41 -13.65 5.30 -1.24
N GLY A 42 -12.75 5.30 -0.25
CA GLY A 42 -12.33 6.54 0.42
C GLY A 42 -11.67 7.52 -0.55
N VAL A 43 -10.88 7.04 -1.52
CA VAL A 43 -10.32 7.90 -2.57
C VAL A 43 -11.42 8.54 -3.43
N LYS A 44 -12.44 7.78 -3.85
CA LYS A 44 -13.56 8.31 -4.63
C LYS A 44 -14.34 9.36 -3.84
N GLU A 45 -14.56 9.12 -2.55
CA GLU A 45 -15.26 10.04 -1.66
C GLU A 45 -14.50 11.37 -1.54
N ILE A 46 -13.20 11.32 -1.25
CA ILE A 46 -12.37 12.52 -1.03
C ILE A 46 -12.16 13.31 -2.32
N LEU A 47 -11.94 12.63 -3.45
CA LEU A 47 -11.63 13.29 -4.73
C LEU A 47 -12.86 13.66 -5.53
N HIS A 48 -14.05 13.14 -5.17
CA HIS A 48 -15.27 13.21 -5.97
C HIS A 48 -15.04 12.74 -7.42
N ASP A 49 -14.24 11.68 -7.59
CA ASP A 49 -13.83 11.13 -8.88
C ASP A 49 -14.18 9.64 -8.93
N ASP A 50 -15.09 9.27 -9.84
CA ASP A 50 -15.63 7.92 -9.97
C ASP A 50 -14.83 7.02 -10.92
N ARG A 51 -13.77 7.55 -11.54
CA ARG A 51 -12.93 6.79 -12.46
C ARG A 51 -12.26 5.63 -11.76
N ASP A 52 -12.17 4.51 -12.47
CA ASP A 52 -11.51 3.31 -11.96
C ASP A 52 -9.98 3.50 -11.94
N MET A 53 -9.43 3.78 -10.76
CA MET A 53 -7.98 3.95 -10.54
C MET A 53 -7.17 2.75 -11.03
N ARG A 54 -7.73 1.53 -11.02
CA ARG A 54 -7.06 0.32 -11.51
C ARG A 54 -6.87 0.35 -13.02
N LYS A 55 -7.76 1.05 -13.75
CA LYS A 55 -7.67 1.24 -15.20
C LYS A 55 -6.81 2.43 -15.58
N LEU A 56 -6.84 3.49 -14.76
CA LEU A 56 -6.00 4.67 -14.96
C LEU A 56 -4.51 4.35 -14.72
N TYR A 57 -4.22 3.50 -13.73
CA TYR A 57 -2.86 3.19 -13.28
C TYR A 57 -2.62 1.67 -13.17
N PRO A 58 -2.66 0.93 -14.28
CA PRO A 58 -2.61 -0.53 -14.27
C PRO A 58 -1.29 -1.10 -13.76
N ASN A 59 -0.15 -0.43 -14.00
CA ASN A 59 1.14 -0.92 -13.52
C ASN A 59 1.31 -0.67 -12.02
N LEU A 60 0.87 0.48 -11.51
CA LEU A 60 0.81 0.72 -10.06
C LEU A 60 -0.12 -0.27 -9.36
N TYR A 61 -1.28 -0.58 -9.95
CA TYR A 61 -2.17 -1.61 -9.39
C TYR A 61 -1.52 -3.00 -9.37
N LYS A 62 -0.81 -3.38 -10.44
CA LYS A 62 -0.04 -4.63 -10.50
C LYS A 62 1.07 -4.65 -9.45
N TRP A 63 1.83 -3.57 -9.34
CA TRP A 63 2.89 -3.40 -8.34
C TRP A 63 2.33 -3.49 -6.91
N SER A 64 1.20 -2.85 -6.62
CA SER A 64 0.55 -2.89 -5.31
C SER A 64 0.21 -4.33 -4.90
N LYS A 65 -0.36 -5.12 -5.82
CA LYS A 65 -0.63 -6.55 -5.57
C LYS A 65 0.64 -7.37 -5.37
N MET A 66 1.72 -7.04 -6.07
CA MET A 66 3.01 -7.71 -5.90
C MET A 66 3.58 -7.43 -4.51
N ILE A 67 3.61 -6.17 -4.07
CA ILE A 67 4.15 -5.76 -2.77
C ILE A 67 3.36 -6.36 -1.62
N LYS A 68 2.01 -6.32 -1.66
CA LYS A 68 1.14 -6.99 -0.67
C LYS A 68 1.48 -8.47 -0.49
N ASN A 69 1.97 -9.11 -1.55
CA ASN A 69 2.29 -10.54 -1.54
C ASN A 69 3.75 -10.87 -1.18
N GLN A 70 4.60 -9.86 -0.96
CA GLN A 70 5.97 -10.10 -0.51
C GLN A 70 5.97 -10.69 0.91
N PRO A 71 6.66 -11.84 1.16
CA PRO A 71 6.68 -12.48 2.47
C PRO A 71 7.20 -11.57 3.58
N SER A 72 8.24 -10.79 3.30
CA SER A 72 8.82 -9.83 4.25
C SER A 72 7.84 -8.73 4.63
N TYR A 73 7.11 -8.19 3.66
CA TYR A 73 6.09 -7.16 3.91
C TYR A 73 4.94 -7.73 4.77
N LYS A 74 4.41 -8.91 4.41
CA LYS A 74 3.39 -9.60 5.22
C LYS A 74 3.83 -9.81 6.66
N LYS A 75 5.08 -10.26 6.86
CA LYS A 75 5.59 -10.51 8.21
C LYS A 75 5.68 -9.23 9.04
N ILE A 76 6.10 -8.12 8.43
CA ILE A 76 6.17 -6.81 9.11
C ILE A 76 4.77 -6.34 9.50
N CYS A 77 3.79 -6.39 8.60
CA CYS A 77 2.39 -6.03 8.92
C CYS A 77 1.85 -6.85 10.09
N GLN A 78 2.04 -8.17 10.05
CA GLN A 78 1.59 -9.07 11.15
C GLN A 78 2.25 -8.72 12.49
N THR A 79 3.55 -8.43 12.50
CA THR A 79 4.24 -8.05 13.73
C THR A 79 3.75 -6.70 14.26
N MET A 80 3.41 -5.74 13.38
CA MET A 80 2.82 -4.47 13.79
C MET A 80 1.41 -4.67 14.35
N ASP A 81 0.59 -5.54 13.75
CA ASP A 81 -0.73 -5.88 14.27
C ASP A 81 -0.64 -6.51 15.67
N GLU A 82 0.27 -7.47 15.85
CA GLU A 82 0.57 -8.11 17.15
C GLU A 82 1.00 -7.07 18.21
N GLU A 83 1.90 -6.14 17.86
CA GLU A 83 2.36 -5.08 18.76
C GLU A 83 1.22 -4.10 19.15
N VAL A 84 0.30 -3.81 18.23
CA VAL A 84 -0.87 -2.97 18.50
C VAL A 84 -1.84 -3.70 19.43
N GLU A 85 -2.10 -4.99 19.20
CA GLU A 85 -2.95 -5.81 20.08
C GLU A 85 -2.37 -5.89 21.51
N ASP A 86 -1.07 -6.11 21.64
CA ASP A 86 -0.37 -6.13 22.92
C ASP A 86 -0.43 -4.76 23.63
N LEU A 87 -0.33 -3.66 22.88
CA LEU A 87 -0.46 -2.30 23.42
C LEU A 87 -1.88 -2.04 23.94
N ILE A 88 -2.91 -2.46 23.21
CA ILE A 88 -4.31 -2.33 23.63
C ILE A 88 -4.55 -3.17 24.90
N ALA A 89 -4.04 -4.41 24.93
CA ALA A 89 -4.18 -5.29 26.09
C ALA A 89 -3.47 -4.75 27.35
N SER A 90 -2.31 -4.13 27.17
CA SER A 90 -1.53 -3.55 28.27
C SER A 90 -1.99 -2.15 28.69
N ASN A 91 -2.76 -1.44 27.86
CA ASN A 91 -3.25 -0.09 28.15
C ASN A 91 -4.70 0.13 27.66
N PRO A 92 -5.73 -0.27 28.43
CA PRO A 92 -7.14 -0.25 28.02
C PRO A 92 -7.75 1.15 27.83
N ARG A 93 -6.95 2.23 27.93
CA ARG A 93 -7.35 3.58 27.50
C ARG A 93 -7.13 3.84 26.01
N PHE A 94 -6.34 3.01 25.31
CA PHE A 94 -6.19 3.05 23.86
C PHE A 94 -7.24 2.14 23.22
N ASP A 95 -8.32 2.75 22.74
CA ASP A 95 -9.31 2.09 21.88
C ASP A 95 -9.02 2.49 20.42
N TYR A 96 -8.38 1.60 19.67
CA TYR A 96 -8.37 1.71 18.21
C TYR A 96 -9.72 1.18 17.74
N GLY A 97 -10.61 2.09 17.37
CA GLY A 97 -12.00 1.80 17.02
C GLY A 97 -12.13 0.53 16.20
N LYS A 98 -12.81 -0.47 16.76
CA LYS A 98 -13.22 -1.66 16.03
C LYS A 98 -14.33 -1.25 15.06
N GLU A 99 -14.02 -1.22 13.77
CA GLU A 99 -15.04 -1.24 12.71
C GLU A 99 -15.66 -2.63 12.56
#